data_AF-A0A9N9KG21-F1
#
_entry.id   AF-A0A9N9KG21-F1
#
_cell.length_a   1.000
_cell.length_b   1.000
_cell.length_c   1.000
_cell.angle_alpha   90.00
_cell.angle_beta   90.00
_cell.angle_gamma   90.00
#
_symmetry.space_group_name_H-M   'P 1'
#
loop_
_entity.id
_entity.type
_entity.pdbx_description
1 polymer ?
#
loop_
_entity_poly.entity_id
_entity_poly.type
_entity_poly.pdbx_seq_one_letter_code
_entity_poly.pdbx_strand_id
1 'polypeptide(L)' 'IPTTRLQQKKYRQWTAREKLFVISYLERIPGATVRGTADKFQVQPKQIRDWKNKREELLLAQPHIKRLNV' A
#
# COMPACT_ATOMS: atom_id res chain seq x y z
N ILE A 1 14.15 -23.33 -31.04
CA ILE A 1 13.97 -23.10 -29.58
C ILE A 1 13.11 -21.86 -29.43
N PRO A 2 11.84 -21.94 -29.00
CA PRO A 2 11.04 -20.74 -28.79
C PRO A 2 11.45 -20.12 -27.45
N THR A 3 11.97 -18.89 -27.49
CA THR A 3 12.28 -18.07 -26.32
C THR A 3 10.99 -17.58 -25.71
N THR A 4 10.53 -18.25 -24.65
CA THR A 4 9.39 -17.84 -23.83
C THR A 4 9.66 -16.45 -23.26
N ARG A 5 9.05 -15.41 -23.83
CA ARG A 5 9.03 -14.08 -23.22
C ARG A 5 8.27 -14.21 -21.91
N LEU A 6 9.01 -14.35 -20.81
CA LEU A 6 8.48 -14.16 -19.46
C LEU A 6 7.87 -12.77 -19.42
N GLN A 7 6.54 -12.68 -19.57
CA GLN A 7 5.80 -11.45 -19.34
C GLN A 7 6.04 -11.10 -17.87
N GLN A 8 6.99 -10.21 -17.61
CA GLN A 8 7.27 -9.72 -16.27
C GLN A 8 5.95 -9.13 -15.75
N LYS A 9 5.35 -9.83 -14.78
CA LYS A 9 4.11 -9.44 -14.12
C LYS A 9 4.28 -7.98 -13.72
N LYS A 10 3.61 -7.05 -14.41
CA LYS A 10 3.70 -5.61 -14.12
C LYS A 10 3.24 -5.45 -12.66
N TYR A 11 4.20 -5.32 -11.74
CA TYR A 11 3.89 -5.04 -10.36
C TYR A 11 3.13 -3.73 -10.32
N ARG A 12 1.88 -3.76 -9.86
CA ARG A 12 1.10 -2.55 -9.64
C ARG A 12 1.93 -1.62 -8.76
N GLN A 13 2.26 -0.44 -9.29
CA GLN A 13 2.91 0.60 -8.51
C GLN A 13 1.85 1.25 -7.62
N TRP A 14 2.06 1.17 -6.31
CA TRP A 14 1.15 1.76 -5.33
C TRP A 14 1.62 3.17 -4.98
N THR A 15 0.76 4.16 -5.25
CA THR A 15 0.99 5.54 -4.82
C THR A 15 0.92 5.68 -3.30
N ALA A 16 1.53 6.72 -2.74
CA ALA A 16 1.49 6.96 -1.30
C ALA A 16 0.05 7.07 -0.77
N ARG A 17 -0.85 7.71 -1.54
CA ARG A 17 -2.27 7.82 -1.22
C ARG A 17 -2.98 6.47 -1.17
N GLU A 18 -2.74 5.59 -2.14
CA GLU A 18 -3.35 4.25 -2.14
C GLU A 18 -2.83 3.40 -0.98
N LYS A 19 -1.52 3.49 -0.67
CA LYS A 19 -0.94 2.79 0.50
C LYS A 19 -1.61 3.24 1.80
N LEU A 20 -1.78 4.56 1.98
CA LEU A 20 -2.48 5.14 3.13
C LEU A 20 -3.95 4.72 3.20
N PHE A 21 -4.62 4.58 2.05
CA PHE A 21 -5.99 4.07 2.00
C PHE A 21 -6.07 2.63 2.50
N VAL A 22 -5.15 1.75 2.07
CA VAL A 22 -5.11 0.35 2.52
C VAL A 22 -4.84 0.26 4.04
N ILE A 23 -3.93 1.08 4.57
CA ILE A 23 -3.68 1.17 6.02
C ILE A 23 -4.96 1.63 6.74
N SER A 24 -5.59 2.69 6.24
CA SER A 24 -6.79 3.26 6.86
C SER A 24 -7.96 2.28 6.85
N TYR A 25 -8.11 1.49 5.78
CA TYR A 25 -9.10 0.42 5.70
C TYR A 25 -8.86 -0.64 6.79
N LEU A 26 -7.61 -1.09 6.96
CA LEU A 26 -7.26 -2.05 7.99
C LEU A 26 -7.54 -1.53 9.41
N GLU A 27 -7.33 -0.23 9.66
CA GLU A 27 -7.52 0.38 10.98
C GLU A 27 -8.99 0.69 11.29
N ARG A 28 -9.80 1.02 10.28
CA ARG A 28 -11.18 1.51 10.47
C ARG A 28 -12.25 0.44 10.36
N ILE A 29 -11.98 -0.67 9.67
CA ILE A 29 -12.97 -1.73 9.48
C ILE A 29 -12.89 -2.72 10.64
N PRO A 30 -13.97 -2.87 11.43
CA PRO A 30 -14.00 -3.85 12.51
C PRO A 30 -13.77 -5.27 11.97
N GLY A 31 -12.90 -6.04 12.64
CA GLY A 31 -12.56 -7.41 12.22
C GLY A 31 -11.66 -7.51 10.98
N ALA A 32 -11.21 -6.39 10.40
CA ALA A 32 -10.23 -6.45 9.33
C ALA A 32 -8.89 -6.99 9.85
N THR A 33 -8.34 -7.97 9.13
CA THR A 33 -7.03 -8.53 9.42
C THR A 33 -6.03 -8.16 8.34
N VAL A 34 -4.74 -8.13 8.67
CA VAL A 34 -3.68 -7.87 7.68
C VAL A 34 -3.79 -8.84 6.49
N ARG A 35 -4.09 -10.11 6.76
CA ARG A 35 -4.24 -11.15 5.72
C ARG A 35 -5.48 -10.93 4.86
N GLY A 36 -6.63 -10.61 5.46
CA GLY A 36 -7.85 -10.32 4.71
C GLY A 36 -7.73 -9.05 3.86
N THR A 37 -7.07 -8.01 4.38
CA THR A 37 -6.77 -6.79 3.63
C THR A 37 -5.78 -7.07 2.50
N ALA A 38 -4.74 -7.87 2.74
CA ALA A 38 -3.77 -8.28 1.73
C ALA A 38 -4.42 -8.99 0.55
N ASP A 39 -5.32 -9.94 0.84
CA ASP A 39 -6.07 -10.68 -0.17
C ASP A 39 -6.99 -9.74 -0.98
N LYS A 40 -7.77 -8.89 -0.28
CA LYS A 40 -8.68 -7.92 -0.90
C LYS A 40 -8.00 -6.95 -1.87
N PHE A 41 -6.82 -6.46 -1.51
CA PHE A 41 -6.08 -5.49 -2.32
C PHE A 41 -5.02 -6.14 -3.23
N GLN A 42 -4.92 -7.48 -3.23
CA GLN A 42 -3.91 -8.24 -3.97
C GLN A 42 -2.49 -7.75 -3.70
N VAL A 43 -2.19 -7.48 -2.43
CA VAL A 43 -0.87 -7.06 -1.93
C VAL A 43 -0.33 -8.10 -0.97
N GLN A 44 0.98 -8.12 -0.74
CA GLN A 44 1.53 -9.03 0.25
C GLN A 44 1.27 -8.51 1.67
N PRO A 45 0.98 -9.39 2.65
CA PRO A 45 0.85 -8.99 4.06
C PRO A 45 2.06 -8.22 4.60
N LYS A 46 3.27 -8.56 4.12
CA LYS A 46 4.50 -7.86 4.45
C LYS A 46 4.47 -6.40 3.99
N GLN A 47 3.99 -6.13 2.77
CA GLN A 47 3.89 -4.77 2.25
C GLN A 47 2.96 -3.90 3.11
N ILE A 48 1.84 -4.45 3.58
CA ILE A 48 0.93 -3.72 4.48
C ILE A 48 1.63 -3.37 5.79
N ARG A 49 2.40 -4.30 6.38
CA ARG A 49 3.17 -4.03 7.60
C ARG A 49 4.24 -2.96 7.37
N ASP A 50 4.97 -3.06 6.27
CA ASP A 50 5.99 -2.07 5.90
C ASP A 50 5.39 -0.69 5.69
N TRP A 51 4.23 -0.59 5.03
CA TRP A 51 3.53 0.68 4.85
C TRP A 51 3.00 1.24 6.17
N LYS A 52 2.54 0.39 7.08
CA LYS A 52 2.10 0.81 8.42
C LYS A 52 3.26 1.38 9.24
N ASN A 53 4.44 0.76 9.16
CA ASN A 53 5.65 1.26 9.83
C ASN A 53 6.14 2.58 9.23
N LYS A 54 5.97 2.76 7.91
CA LYS A 54 6.35 3.98 7.18
C LYS A 54 5.20 4.96 6.97
N ARG A 55 4.14 4.88 7.80
CA ARG A 55 2.91 5.66 7.61
C ARG A 55 3.18 7.16 7.60
N GLU A 56 4.07 7.64 8.46
CA GLU A 56 4.45 9.06 8.54
C GLU A 56 5.18 9.53 7.26
N GLU A 57 6.14 8.74 6.76
CA GLU A 57 6.82 9.02 5.49
C GLU A 57 5.83 9.06 4.32
N LEU A 58 4.85 8.14 4.30
CA LEU A 58 3.82 8.09 3.27
C LEU A 58 2.89 9.31 3.32
N LEU A 59 2.59 9.83 4.51
CA LEU A 59 1.87 11.09 4.67
C LEU A 59 2.70 12.24 4.10
N LEU A 60 3.97 12.38 4.51
CA LEU A 60 4.84 13.45 4.02
C LEU A 60 5.06 13.43 2.50
N ALA A 61 5.09 12.24 1.89
CA ALA A 61 5.25 12.06 0.45
C ALA A 61 3.97 12.39 -0.35
N GLN A 62 2.84 12.65 0.30
CA GLN A 62 1.60 12.96 -0.39
C GLN A 62 1.64 14.42 -0.90
N PRO A 63 1.40 14.68 -2.20
CA PRO A 63 1.68 15.97 -2.86
C PRO A 63 0.84 17.18 -2.40
N HIS A 64 -0.01 17.02 -1.38
CA HIS A 64 -0.92 18.05 -0.89
C HIS A 64 -0.94 18.23 0.64
N ILE A 65 -0.02 17.61 1.40
CA ILE A 65 0.10 17.94 2.82
C ILE A 65 0.78 19.30 2.94
N LYS A 66 -0.01 20.37 2.87
CA LYS A 66 0.41 21.65 3.45
C LYS A 66 0.49 21.42 4.96
N ARG A 67 1.71 21.38 5.51
CA ARG A 67 1.87 21.52 6.95
C ARG A 67 1.20 22.85 7.31
N LEU A 68 0.18 22.82 8.17
CA LEU A 68 -0.27 24.03 8.84
C LEU A 68 0.92 24.46 9.69
N ASN A 69 1.65 25.47 9.23
CA ASN A 69 2.65 26.13 10.05
C ASN A 69 1.95 26.60 11.33
N VAL A 70 2.35 26.01 12.46
CA VAL A 70 2.22 26.64 13.79
C VAL A 70 3.40 27.59 13.99
#